data_AF-A0A2N2DGV6-F1
#
_entry.id   AF-A0A2N2DGV6-F1
#
_cell.length_a   1.000
_cell.length_b   1.000
_cell.length_c   1.000
_cell.angle_alpha   90.00
_cell.angle_beta   90.00
_cell.angle_gamma   90.00
#
_symmetry.space_group_name_H-M   'P 1'
#
loop_
_entity.id
_entity.type
_entity.pdbx_description
1 polymer ?
#
loop_
_entity_poly.entity_id
_entity_poly.type
_entity_poly.pdbx_seq_one_letter_code
_entity_poly.pdbx_strand_id
1 'polypeptide(L)' 'MSEFKCANCEMCGREVAAELTCSIILSDENKQEKACWCVCKDCMDNFNENIRDYYKAIINDKVKK' A
#
# COMPACT_ATOMS: atom_id res chain seq x y z
N MET A 1 23.37 2.80 -3.80
CA MET A 1 22.16 2.19 -3.20
C MET A 1 21.44 1.46 -4.31
N SER A 2 21.30 0.14 -4.23
CA SER A 2 20.63 -0.64 -5.27
C SER A 2 19.14 -0.31 -5.25
N GLU A 3 18.65 0.39 -6.27
CA GLU A 3 17.22 0.54 -6.53
C GLU A 3 16.64 -0.85 -6.73
N PHE A 4 15.88 -1.35 -5.75
CA PHE A 4 15.14 -2.59 -5.90
C PHE A 4 14.00 -2.32 -6.89
N LYS A 5 14.20 -2.73 -8.15
CA LYS A 5 13.19 -2.61 -9.20
C LYS A 5 12.38 -3.89 -9.22
N CYS A 6 11.10 -3.78 -8.87
CA CYS A 6 10.18 -4.88 -9.04
C CYS A 6 9.89 -5.07 -10.53
N ALA A 7 9.92 -6.32 -11.00
CA ALA A 7 9.63 -6.65 -12.40
C ALA A 7 8.13 -6.63 -12.72
N ASN A 8 7.28 -6.68 -11.69
CA ASN A 8 5.82 -6.78 -11.80
C ASN A 8 5.14 -5.81 -10.84
N CYS A 9 4.04 -5.20 -11.29
CA CYS A 9 3.16 -4.41 -10.44
C CYS A 9 2.10 -5.31 -9.80
N GLU A 10 2.04 -5.36 -8.46
CA GLU A 10 1.07 -6.16 -7.71
C GLU A 10 -0.37 -5.61 -7.79
N MET A 11 -0.52 -4.33 -8.15
CA MET A 11 -1.84 -3.69 -8.27
C MET A 11 -2.57 -4.00 -9.58
N CYS A 12 -1.83 -4.16 -10.68
CA CYS A 12 -2.43 -4.42 -12.00
C CYS A 12 -1.93 -5.70 -12.67
N GLY A 13 -0.98 -6.42 -12.07
CA GLY A 13 -0.41 -7.67 -12.57
C GLY A 13 0.44 -7.53 -13.84
N ARG A 14 0.75 -6.31 -14.29
CA ARG A 14 1.55 -6.08 -15.51
C ARG A 14 3.05 -6.25 -15.21
N GLU A 15 3.76 -6.88 -16.15
CA GLU A 15 5.23 -6.93 -16.22
C GLU A 15 5.78 -5.56 -16.65
N VAL A 16 5.84 -4.64 -15.70
CA VAL A 16 6.34 -3.28 -15.88
C VAL A 16 7.27 -2.91 -14.73
N ALA A 17 8.17 -1.95 -14.97
CA ALA A 17 9.01 -1.41 -13.92
C ALA A 17 8.13 -0.85 -12.78
N ALA A 18 8.24 -1.47 -11.62
CA ALA A 18 7.52 -1.08 -10.42
C ALA A 18 8.50 -0.74 -9.29
N GLU A 19 8.08 0.19 -8.44
CA GLU A 19 8.84 0.66 -7.30
C GLU A 19 8.30 0.01 -6.01
N LEU A 20 9.20 -0.40 -5.13
CA LEU A 20 8.81 -0.96 -3.84
C LEU A 20 8.26 0.15 -2.94
N THR A 21 6.97 0.08 -2.62
CA THR A 21 6.26 1.05 -1.79
C THR A 21 5.69 0.36 -0.57
N CYS A 22 5.98 0.87 0.63
CA CYS A 22 5.52 0.26 1.87
C CYS A 22 4.41 1.08 2.52
N SER A 23 3.36 0.39 2.95
CA SER A 23 2.27 0.93 3.75
C SER A 23 2.30 0.30 5.14
N ILE A 24 1.66 0.97 6.09
CA ILE A 24 1.24 0.27 7.31
C ILE A 24 0.02 -0.59 6.91
N ILE A 25 -0.28 -1.64 7.66
CA ILE A 25 -1.53 -2.41 7.63
C ILE A 25 -1.94 -2.71 9.08
N LEU A 26 -3.22 -2.99 9.32
CA LEU A 26 -3.70 -3.48 10.61
C LEU A 26 -3.94 -4.99 10.51
N SER A 27 -3.28 -5.76 11.37
CA SER A 27 -3.59 -7.19 11.54
C SER A 27 -4.63 -7.42 12.65
N ASP A 28 -5.13 -8.66 12.72
CA ASP A 28 -6.22 -9.13 13.61
C ASP A 28 -6.10 -8.70 15.09
N GLU A 29 -4.90 -8.34 15.57
CA GLU A 29 -4.66 -7.91 16.95
C GLU A 29 -4.56 -6.39 17.14
N ASN A 30 -5.06 -5.56 16.21
CA ASN A 30 -4.83 -4.09 16.19
C ASN A 30 -3.34 -3.70 16.13
N LYS A 31 -2.47 -4.63 15.74
CA LYS A 31 -1.04 -4.37 15.58
C LYS A 31 -0.83 -3.68 14.24
N GLN A 32 -0.05 -2.60 14.28
CA GLN A 32 0.41 -1.92 13.08
C GLN A 32 1.59 -2.71 12.52
N GLU A 33 1.42 -3.28 11.34
CA GLU A 33 2.47 -3.98 10.62
C GLU A 33 2.84 -3.22 9.36
N LYS A 34 4.08 -3.38 8.89
CA LYS A 34 4.55 -2.76 7.66
C LYS A 34 4.49 -3.78 6.54
N ALA A 35 3.67 -3.53 5.53
CA ALA A 35 3.60 -4.32 4.30
C ALA A 35 4.23 -3.53 3.16
N CYS A 36 4.97 -4.21 2.27
CA CYS A 36 5.58 -3.60 1.10
C CYS A 36 5.02 -4.23 -0.16
N TRP A 37 4.76 -3.38 -1.15
CA TRP A 37 4.08 -3.72 -2.39
C TRP A 37 4.88 -3.17 -3.57
N CYS A 38 4.97 -3.93 -4.63
CA CYS A 38 5.56 -3.48 -5.89
C CYS A 38 4.51 -2.74 -6.71
N VAL A 39 4.64 -1.41 -6.85
CA VAL A 39 3.63 -0.57 -7.51
C VAL A 39 4.25 0.20 -8.67
N CYS A 40 3.67 0.09 -9.87
CA CYS A 40 4.10 0.90 -11.01
C CYS A 40 3.55 2.33 -10.91
N LYS A 41 4.18 3.26 -11.64
CA LYS A 41 3.81 4.68 -11.61
C LYS A 41 2.33 4.93 -11.93
N ASP A 42 1.77 4.21 -12.90
CA ASP A 42 0.36 4.34 -13.27
C ASP A 42 -0.61 3.95 -12.14
N CYS A 43 -0.20 3.03 -11.26
CA CYS A 43 -1.02 2.55 -10.15
C CYS A 43 -0.73 3.29 -8.85
N MET A 44 0.28 4.16 -8.81
CA MET A 44 0.75 4.80 -7.60
C MET A 44 -0.30 5.75 -7.00
N ASP A 45 -0.95 6.55 -7.84
CA ASP A 45 -2.01 7.46 -7.38
C ASP A 45 -3.19 6.67 -6.78
N ASN A 46 -3.67 5.66 -7.49
CA ASN A 46 -4.77 4.82 -7.02
C ASN A 46 -4.39 4.03 -5.74
N PHE A 47 -3.13 3.59 -5.61
CA PHE A 47 -2.63 2.94 -4.40
C PHE A 47 -2.68 3.89 -3.19
N ASN A 48 -2.21 5.13 -3.37
CA ASN A 48 -2.23 6.15 -2.32
C ASN A 48 -3.65 6.54 -1.90
N GLU A 49 -4.58 6.65 -2.85
CA GLU A 49 -5.99 6.92 -2.56
C GLU A 49 -6.64 5.77 -1.78
N ASN A 50 -6.48 4.52 -2.22
CA ASN A 50 -7.05 3.35 -1.54
C ASN A 50 -6.51 3.18 -0.12
N ILE A 51 -5.20 3.37 0.08
CA ILE A 51 -4.60 3.36 1.42
C ILE A 51 -5.20 4.44 2.29
N ARG A 52 -5.32 5.66 1.76
CA ARG A 52 -5.86 6.79 2.53
C ARG A 52 -7.31 6.52 2.94
N ASP A 53 -8.13 5.95 2.07
CA ASP A 53 -9.52 5.65 2.39
C ASP A 53 -9.67 4.48 3.36
N TYR A 54 -8.84 3.43 3.23
CA TYR A 54 -8.75 2.36 4.23
C TYR A 54 -8.42 2.94 5.62
N TYR A 55 -7.43 3.83 5.70
CA TYR A 55 -7.07 4.48 6.97
C TYR A 55 -8.11 5.44 7.50
N LYS A 56 -8.77 6.24 6.65
CA LYS A 56 -9.88 7.10 7.08
C LYS A 56 -11.02 6.30 7.69
N ALA A 57 -11.37 5.15 7.10
CA ALA A 57 -12.42 4.28 7.62
C ALA A 57 -12.06 3.77 9.02
N ILE A 58 -10.82 3.35 9.23
CA ILE A 58 -10.30 2.92 10.53
C ILE A 58 -10.30 4.07 11.56
N ILE A 59 -9.79 5.25 11.19
CA ILE A 59 -9.70 6.40 12.10
C ILE A 59 -11.11 6.83 12.52
N ASN A 60 -12.05 6.90 11.58
CA ASN A 60 -13.43 7.27 11.88
C ASN A 60 -14.15 6.23 12.76
N ASP A 61 -13.80 4.95 12.66
CA ASP A 61 -14.33 3.90 13.55
C ASP A 61 -13.77 4.04 14.99
N LYS A 62 -12.48 4.38 15.12
CA LYS A 62 -11.85 4.61 16.44
C LYS A 62 -12.31 5.90 17.15
N VAL A 63 -12.82 6.89 16.42
CA VAL A 63 -13.34 8.15 17.01
C VAL A 63 -14.77 7.98 17.56
N LYS A 64 -15.48 6.92 17.19
CA LYS A 64 -16.86 6.65 17.64
C LYS A 64 -16.97 5.75 18.88
N LYS A 65 -15.85 5.34 19.48
CA LYS A 65 -15.82 4.46 20.65
C LYS A 65 -15.34 5.19 21.90
#